data_AF-A0A8S3FVG1-F1
#
_entry.id   AF-A0A8S3FVG1-F1
#
_cell.length_a   1.000
_cell.length_b   1.000
_cell.length_c   1.000
_cell.angle_alpha   90.00
_cell.angle_beta   90.00
_cell.angle_gamma   90.00
#
_symmetry.space_group_name_H-M   'P 1'
#
loop_
_entity.id
_entity.type
_entity.pdbx_description
1 polymer ?
#
loop_
_entity_poly.entity_id
_entity_poly.type
_entity_poly.pdbx_seq_one_letter_code
_entity_poly.pdbx_strand_id
1 'polypeptide(L)'
;MSTETSVSSGLQKAFNKYSKFGKTQAQLSDHSVLRIGSAAIQKMMKDCSLIDTQYTSQLLDNDIARVLGKLTIGSNETKSIHYPKGT
;
A
#
# COMPACT_ATOMS: atom_id res chain seq x y z
N MET A 1 -18.86 20.05 25.85
CA MET A 1 -17.68 19.64 25.06
C MET A 1 -18.14 18.56 24.10
N SER A 2 -18.40 18.91 22.85
CA SER A 2 -18.85 17.96 21.84
C SER A 2 -17.63 17.25 21.27
N THR A 3 -17.58 15.93 21.41
CA THR A 3 -16.53 15.07 20.88
C THR A 3 -16.51 15.17 19.35
N GLU A 4 -15.47 15.81 18.81
CA GLU A 4 -15.22 15.83 17.37
C GLU A 4 -15.17 14.38 16.87
N THR A 5 -16.18 14.03 16.09
CA THR A 5 -16.24 12.75 15.42
C THR A 5 -15.12 12.77 14.39
N SER A 6 -13.99 12.12 14.71
CA SER A 6 -12.86 11.95 13.80
C SER A 6 -13.37 11.27 12.52
N VAL A 7 -13.77 12.07 11.53
CA VAL A 7 -14.11 11.58 10.20
C VAL A 7 -12.83 11.00 9.63
N SER A 8 -12.68 9.68 9.72
CA SER A 8 -11.53 8.99 9.14
C SER A 8 -11.42 9.44 7.68
N SER A 9 -10.31 10.08 7.35
CA SER A 9 -10.09 10.65 6.01
C SER A 9 -10.29 9.57 4.96
N GLY A 10 -10.68 9.94 3.74
CA GLY A 10 -10.80 8.99 2.64
C GLY A 10 -9.53 8.13 2.47
N LEU A 11 -8.37 8.74 2.71
CA LEU A 11 -7.07 8.07 2.72
C LEU A 11 -6.95 7.02 3.84
N GLN A 12 -7.35 7.34 5.07
CA GLN A 12 -7.29 6.39 6.17
C GLN A 12 -8.26 5.22 6.00
N LYS A 13 -9.44 5.47 5.41
CA LYS A 13 -10.37 4.40 5.01
C LYS A 13 -9.74 3.48 3.95
N ALA A 14 -9.11 4.04 2.93
CA ALA A 14 -8.41 3.28 1.90
C ALA A 14 -7.25 2.46 2.51
N PHE A 15 -6.43 3.07 3.36
CA PHE A 15 -5.36 2.38 4.08
C PHE A 15 -5.89 1.20 4.89
N ASN A 16 -6.96 1.40 5.67
CA ASN A 16 -7.58 0.33 6.47
C ASN A 16 -8.17 -0.79 5.61
N LYS A 17 -8.76 -0.46 4.46
CA LYS A 17 -9.28 -1.44 3.50
C LYS A 17 -8.16 -2.34 2.96
N TYR A 18 -7.09 -1.74 2.42
CA TYR A 18 -6.04 -2.51 1.76
C TYR A 18 -5.03 -3.15 2.73
N SER A 19 -4.81 -2.59 3.91
CA SER A 19 -3.95 -3.22 4.93
C SER A 19 -4.52 -4.51 5.52
N LYS A 20 -5.85 -4.70 5.45
CA LYS A 20 -6.56 -5.91 5.89
C LYS A 20 -6.87 -6.89 4.75
N PHE A 21 -6.65 -6.47 3.50
CA PHE A 21 -6.97 -7.29 2.34
C PHE A 21 -6.16 -8.60 2.35
N GLY A 22 -6.86 -9.74 2.20
CA GLY A 22 -6.24 -11.07 2.16
C GLY A 22 -5.69 -11.58 3.50
N LYS A 23 -5.93 -10.87 4.62
CA LYS A 23 -5.51 -11.30 5.97
C LYS A 23 -6.68 -11.91 6.73
N THR A 24 -6.39 -12.96 7.50
CA THR A 24 -7.36 -13.56 8.43
C THR A 24 -7.47 -12.75 9.71
N GLN A 25 -8.54 -12.95 10.48
CA GLN A 25 -8.73 -12.25 11.74
C GLN A 25 -7.58 -12.50 12.75
N ALA A 26 -7.05 -13.72 12.78
CA ALA A 26 -5.90 -14.08 13.62
C ALA A 26 -4.64 -13.29 13.25
N GLN A 27 -4.37 -13.11 11.96
CA GLN A 27 -3.24 -12.32 11.46
C GLN A 27 -3.39 -10.81 11.74
N LEU A 28 -4.63 -10.33 11.90
CA LEU A 28 -4.92 -8.95 12.26
C LEU A 28 -4.78 -8.69 13.76
N SER A 29 -4.98 -9.70 14.61
CA SER A 29 -4.79 -9.59 16.06
C SER A 29 -3.32 -9.73 16.48
N ASP A 30 -2.51 -10.50 15.75
CA ASP A 30 -1.09 -10.73 16.10
C ASP A 30 -0.15 -9.56 15.74
N HIS A 31 -0.56 -8.69 14.82
CA HIS A 31 0.26 -7.56 14.38
C HIS A 31 -0.33 -6.22 14.82
N SER A 32 0.30 -5.58 15.81
CA SER A 32 -0.06 -4.24 16.30
C SER A 32 0.13 -3.13 15.26
N VAL A 33 0.92 -3.36 14.20
CA VAL A 33 1.16 -2.40 13.12
C VAL A 33 0.58 -2.94 11.81
N LEU A 34 -0.50 -2.31 11.35
CA LEU A 34 -1.06 -2.59 10.02
C LEU A 34 -0.08 -2.12 8.93
N ARG A 35 0.36 -3.06 8.09
CA ARG A 35 1.14 -2.79 6.87
C ARG A 35 0.36 -3.26 5.65
N ILE A 36 0.49 -2.52 4.55
CA ILE A 36 -0.04 -2.93 3.24
C ILE A 36 1.03 -3.79 2.55
N GLY A 37 0.71 -5.06 2.30
CA GLY A 37 1.58 -5.98 1.57
C GLY A 37 1.60 -5.68 0.06
N SER A 38 2.63 -6.15 -0.64
CA SER A 38 2.82 -5.92 -2.09
C SER A 38 1.60 -6.31 -2.93
N ALA A 39 1.01 -7.48 -2.67
CA ALA A 39 -0.21 -7.94 -3.35
C ALA A 39 -1.41 -7.00 -3.13
N ALA A 40 -1.56 -6.45 -1.92
CA ALA A 40 -2.61 -5.49 -1.62
C ALA A 40 -2.36 -4.12 -2.26
N ILE A 41 -1.10 -3.70 -2.42
CA ILE A 41 -0.74 -2.48 -3.15
C ILE A 41 -1.05 -2.64 -4.64
N GLN A 42 -0.68 -3.77 -5.25
CA GLN A 42 -1.02 -4.07 -6.65
C GLN A 42 -2.54 -4.06 -6.87
N LYS A 43 -3.31 -4.65 -5.95
CA LYS A 43 -4.78 -4.57 -6.01
C LYS A 43 -5.27 -3.13 -5.90
N MET A 44 -4.74 -2.35 -4.96
CA MET A 44 -5.10 -0.93 -4.81
C MET A 44 -4.85 -0.15 -6.09
N MET A 45 -3.72 -0.37 -6.77
CA MET A 45 -3.40 0.29 -8.05
C MET A 45 -4.42 -0.06 -9.13
N LYS A 46 -4.89 -1.32 -9.19
CA LYS A 46 -5.94 -1.77 -10.12
C LYS A 46 -7.30 -1.18 -9.77
N ASP A 47 -7.72 -1.27 -8.50
CA ASP A 47 -9.01 -0.75 -8.01
C ASP A 47 -9.13 0.78 -8.20
N CYS A 48 -8.03 1.51 -8.13
CA CYS A 48 -7.97 2.96 -8.34
C CYS A 48 -7.71 3.35 -9.80
N SER A 49 -7.70 2.38 -10.73
CA SER A 49 -7.40 2.60 -12.15
C SER A 49 -6.06 3.32 -12.41
N LEU A 50 -5.10 3.19 -11.50
CA LEU A 50 -3.73 3.69 -11.69
C LEU A 50 -2.96 2.82 -12.69
N ILE A 51 -3.31 1.54 -12.73
CA ILE A 51 -2.86 0.60 -13.76
C ILE A 51 -4.08 -0.06 -14.37
N ASP A 52 -4.13 -0.10 -15.70
CA ASP A 52 -5.20 -0.74 -16.43
C ASP A 52 -4.94 -2.25 -16.55
N THR A 53 -5.87 -3.05 -16.06
CA THR A 53 -5.84 -4.52 -16.12
C THR A 53 -5.78 -5.08 -17.53
N GLN A 54 -6.20 -4.32 -18.55
CA GLN A 54 -6.09 -4.73 -19.95
C GLN A 54 -4.67 -4.54 -20.50
N TYR A 55 -3.88 -3.63 -19.92
CA TYR A 55 -2.50 -3.34 -20.33
C TYR A 55 -1.45 -3.82 -19.31
N THR A 56 -1.88 -4.49 -18.24
CA THR A 56 -0.96 -5.19 -17.32
C THR A 56 -0.37 -6.40 -18.03
N SER A 57 0.81 -6.19 -18.61
CA SER A 57 1.68 -7.26 -19.06
C SER A 57 2.45 -7.85 -17.87
N GLN A 58 2.99 -9.07 -18.03
CA GLN A 58 3.91 -9.65 -17.05
C GLN A 58 5.13 -8.74 -16.78
N LEU A 59 5.50 -7.87 -17.73
CA LEU A 59 6.56 -6.88 -17.55
C LEU A 59 6.15 -5.78 -16.57
N LEU A 60 4.91 -5.30 -16.64
CA LEU A 60 4.39 -4.28 -15.71
C LEU A 60 4.29 -4.81 -14.28
N ASP A 61 3.84 -6.04 -14.09
CA ASP A 61 3.78 -6.66 -12.75
C ASP A 61 5.18 -6.81 -12.13
N ASN A 62 6.18 -7.15 -12.94
CA ASN A 62 7.58 -7.23 -12.52
C ASN A 62 8.14 -5.84 -12.16
N ASP A 63 7.82 -4.80 -12.92
CA ASP A 63 8.26 -3.44 -12.62
C ASP A 63 7.60 -2.91 -11.35
N ILE A 64 6.31 -3.19 -11.13
CA ILE A 64 5.64 -2.87 -9.86
C ILE A 64 6.31 -3.62 -8.71
N ALA A 65 6.58 -4.92 -8.85
CA ALA A 65 7.28 -5.69 -7.83
C ALA A 65 8.68 -5.11 -7.52
N ARG A 66 9.42 -4.67 -8.54
CA ARG A 66 10.74 -4.04 -8.38
C ARG A 66 10.67 -2.70 -7.66
N VAL A 67 9.70 -1.84 -8.00
CA VAL A 67 9.48 -0.55 -7.30
C VAL A 67 9.06 -0.80 -5.85
N LEU A 68 8.11 -1.69 -5.60
CA LEU A 68 7.66 -2.03 -4.25
C LEU A 68 8.78 -2.66 -3.41
N GLY A 69 9.63 -3.50 -4.01
CA GLY A 69 10.82 -4.04 -3.35
C GLY A 69 11.76 -2.92 -2.89
N LYS A 70 12.06 -1.94 -3.75
CA LYS A 70 12.90 -0.79 -3.36
C LYS A 70 12.27 0.04 -2.23
N LEU A 71 10.96 0.26 -2.29
CA LEU A 71 10.23 1.06 -1.29
C LEU A 71 10.11 0.35 0.07
N THR A 72 10.01 -0.97 0.08
CA THR A 72 9.86 -1.76 1.31
C THR A 72 11.22 -2.13 1.94
N ILE A 73 12.24 -2.42 1.14
CA ILE A 73 13.60 -2.77 1.64
C ILE A 73 14.32 -1.54 2.21
N GLY A 74 14.11 -0.35 1.62
CA GLY A 74 14.71 0.91 2.09
C GLY A 74 14.25 1.36 3.49
N SER A 75 13.31 0.65 4.12
CA SER A 75 12.80 0.98 5.46
C SER A 75 13.49 0.24 6.62
N ASN A 76 14.38 -0.72 6.33
CA ASN A 76 15.19 -1.42 7.35
C ASN A 76 16.53 -0.72 7.63
N GLU A 77 16.97 0.19 6.76
CA GLU A 77 18.04 1.14 7.07
C GLU A 77 17.42 2.53 7.25
N THR A 78 17.91 3.31 8.19
CA THR A 78 17.53 4.68 8.54
C THR A 78 17.71 5.73 7.42
N LYS A 79 17.65 5.33 6.14
CA LYS A 79 17.77 6.20 4.98
C LYS A 79 16.38 6.54 4.46
N SER A 80 15.99 7.80 4.64
CA SER A 80 14.83 8.37 3.95
C SER A 80 14.92 8.05 2.46
N ILE A 81 13.84 7.49 1.90
CA ILE A 81 13.74 7.16 0.48
C ILE A 81 13.85 8.48 -0.31
N HIS A 82 15.00 8.70 -0.95
CA HIS A 82 15.22 9.87 -1.79
C HIS A 82 14.60 9.63 -3.17
N TYR A 83 13.46 10.25 -3.43
CA TYR A 83 12.86 10.25 -4.76
C TYR A 83 13.64 11.20 -5.67
N PRO A 84 14.14 10.75 -6.83
CA PRO A 84 14.76 11.65 -7.80
C PRO A 84 13.74 12.70 -8.23
N LYS A 85 14.15 13.97 -8.24
CA LYS A 85 13.32 15.05 -8.78
C LYS A 85 13.19 14.80 -10.29
N GLY A 86 11.94 14.65 -10.76
CA GLY A 86 11.66 14.49 -12.19
C GLY A 86 12.25 15.66 -12.98
N THR A 87 12.87 15.33 -14.11
CA THR A 87 13.34 16.28 -15.13
C THR A 87 12.17 16.92 -15.86
#